data_AF-A0A3S1JMD6-F1
#
_entry.id   AF-A0A3S1JMD6-F1
#
_cell.length_a   1.000
_cell.length_b   1.000
_cell.length_c   1.000
_cell.angle_alpha   90.00
_cell.angle_beta   90.00
_cell.angle_gamma   90.00
#
_symmetry.space_group_name_H-M   'P 1'
#
loop_
_entity.id
_entity.type
_entity.pdbx_description
1 polymer ?
#
loop_
_entity_poly.entity_id
_entity_poly.type
_entity_poly.pdbx_seq_one_letter_code
_entity_poly.pdbx_strand_id
1 'polypeptide(L)'
;MATLQRNVQKLFYYARNAVRDVAPQALFRRRLAGLLDQARLSDGSVRARLNYCNRLQDPFAPSAGAVPVSLLPRGRSMYYYDLKEFARYFDPDLRIDFEFGDVIEVPAMPSIVKDRPIAGDNKNGVLFKLNKFRHFHMPA
;
A
#
# COMPACT_ATOMS: atom_id res chain seq x y z
N MET A 1 -19.71 -3.95 -24.49
CA MET A 1 -19.94 -4.69 -23.23
C MET A 1 -18.76 -4.59 -22.25
N ALA A 2 -17.51 -4.82 -22.67
CA ALA A 2 -16.32 -4.75 -21.79
C ALA A 2 -16.14 -3.40 -21.06
N THR A 3 -16.43 -2.28 -21.70
CA THR A 3 -16.31 -0.92 -21.10
C THR A 3 -17.34 -0.67 -19.99
N LEU A 4 -18.55 -1.21 -20.14
CA LEU A 4 -19.63 -1.06 -19.15
C LEU A 4 -19.29 -1.84 -17.88
N GLN A 5 -18.86 -3.09 -18.03
CA GLN A 5 -18.40 -3.93 -16.93
C GLN A 5 -17.24 -3.29 -16.17
N ARG A 6 -16.25 -2.74 -16.89
CA ARG A 6 -15.11 -2.03 -16.28
C ARG A 6 -15.53 -0.78 -15.50
N ASN A 7 -16.49 -0.01 -16.02
CA ASN A 7 -17.00 1.18 -15.33
C ASN A 7 -17.77 0.82 -14.06
N VAL A 8 -18.55 -0.26 -14.09
CA VAL A 8 -19.26 -0.79 -12.91
C VAL A 8 -18.24 -1.24 -11.85
N GLN A 9 -17.21 -2.00 -12.24
CA GLN A 9 -16.13 -2.39 -11.32
C GLN A 9 -15.41 -1.18 -10.71
N LYS A 10 -15.19 -0.13 -11.52
CA LYS A 10 -14.58 1.13 -11.05
C LYS A 10 -15.48 1.80 -10.01
N LEU A 11 -16.78 1.86 -10.25
CA LEU A 11 -17.75 2.42 -9.30
C LEU A 11 -17.72 1.66 -7.97
N PHE A 12 -17.79 0.32 -8.01
CA PHE A 12 -17.69 -0.52 -6.81
C PHE A 12 -16.38 -0.30 -6.04
N TYR A 13 -15.26 -0.21 -6.76
CA TYR A 13 -13.96 0.10 -6.15
C TYR A 13 -13.99 1.42 -5.36
N TYR A 14 -14.52 2.50 -5.95
CA TYR A 14 -14.57 3.79 -5.29
C TYR A 14 -15.60 3.83 -4.16
N ALA A 15 -16.78 3.24 -4.37
CA ALA A 15 -17.83 3.19 -3.35
C ALA A 15 -17.35 2.45 -2.09
N ARG A 16 -16.74 1.28 -2.25
CA ARG A 16 -16.18 0.51 -1.13
C ARG A 16 -15.14 1.29 -0.34
N ASN A 17 -14.24 1.97 -1.04
CA ASN A 17 -13.19 2.75 -0.39
C ASN A 17 -13.75 3.99 0.33
N ALA A 18 -14.73 4.68 -0.26
CA ALA A 18 -15.42 5.79 0.37
C ALA A 18 -16.14 5.34 1.67
N VAL A 19 -16.83 4.21 1.65
CA VAL A 19 -17.48 3.64 2.85
C VAL A 19 -16.46 3.39 3.96
N ARG A 20 -15.29 2.85 3.63
CA ARG A 20 -14.23 2.59 4.62
C ARG A 20 -13.61 3.88 5.18
N ASP A 21 -13.57 4.96 4.40
CA ASP A 21 -13.06 6.26 4.86
C ASP A 21 -14.04 6.97 5.79
N VAL A 22 -15.35 6.81 5.58
CA VAL A 22 -16.40 7.34 6.47
C VAL A 22 -16.55 6.51 7.75
N ALA A 23 -16.27 5.21 7.68
CA ALA A 23 -16.38 4.33 8.84
C ALA A 23 -15.43 4.75 9.99
N PRO A 24 -15.81 4.53 11.27
CA PRO A 24 -14.95 4.87 12.41
C PRO A 24 -13.60 4.15 12.36
N GLN A 25 -12.52 4.91 12.17
CA GLN A 25 -11.19 4.33 11.94
C GLN A 25 -10.67 3.49 13.11
N ALA A 26 -11.16 3.75 14.33
CA ALA A 26 -10.85 2.95 15.52
C ALA A 26 -11.26 1.46 15.38
N LEU A 27 -12.30 1.16 14.60
CA LEU A 27 -12.74 -0.22 14.36
C LEU A 27 -11.71 -1.02 13.56
N PHE A 28 -11.02 -0.38 12.60
CA PHE A 28 -9.94 -1.02 11.85
C PHE A 28 -8.71 -1.22 12.75
N ARG A 29 -8.30 -0.17 13.49
CA ARG A 29 -7.14 -0.25 14.40
C ARG A 29 -7.27 -1.35 15.45
N ARG A 30 -8.47 -1.56 16.02
CA ARG A 30 -8.73 -2.66 16.96
C ARG A 30 -8.47 -4.06 16.37
N ARG A 31 -8.52 -4.21 15.05
CA ARG A 31 -8.26 -5.49 14.35
C ARG A 31 -6.79 -5.68 13.99
N LEU A 32 -5.94 -4.66 14.13
CA LEU A 32 -4.54 -4.70 13.67
C LEU A 32 -3.78 -5.87 14.30
N ALA A 33 -3.84 -6.03 15.62
CA ALA A 33 -3.10 -7.09 16.33
C ALA A 33 -3.42 -8.49 15.77
N GLY A 34 -4.71 -8.82 15.64
CA GLY A 34 -5.12 -10.11 15.09
C GLY A 34 -4.71 -10.31 13.63
N LEU A 35 -4.70 -9.26 12.82
CA LEU A 35 -4.21 -9.33 11.43
C LEU A 35 -2.69 -9.55 11.36
N LEU A 36 -1.93 -8.93 12.27
CA LEU A 36 -0.47 -9.14 12.36
C LEU A 36 -0.14 -10.56 12.84
N ASP A 37 -0.90 -11.10 13.80
CA ASP A 37 -0.74 -12.48 14.25
C ASP A 37 -1.02 -13.47 13.11
N GLN A 38 -2.09 -13.26 12.35
CA GLN A 38 -2.40 -14.06 11.16
C GLN A 38 -1.28 -13.96 10.11
N ALA A 39 -0.75 -12.75 9.86
CA ALA A 39 0.35 -12.55 8.93
C ALA A 39 1.63 -13.26 9.38
N ARG A 40 1.91 -13.31 10.69
CA ARG A 40 3.08 -14.01 11.25
C ARG A 40 3.02 -15.51 11.01
N LEU A 41 1.81 -16.07 11.00
CA LEU A 41 1.52 -17.49 10.76
C LEU A 41 1.38 -17.85 9.28
N SER A 42 1.67 -16.93 8.36
CA SER A 42 1.58 -17.19 6.92
C SER A 42 2.54 -18.28 6.47
N ASP A 43 2.15 -19.03 5.44
CA ASP A 43 2.97 -20.09 4.85
C ASP A 43 4.28 -19.57 4.21
N GLY A 44 5.12 -20.52 3.79
CA GLY A 44 6.42 -20.23 3.18
C GLY A 44 6.33 -19.47 1.85
N SER A 45 5.26 -19.65 1.06
CA SER A 45 5.08 -18.97 -0.22
C SER A 45 4.78 -17.48 -0.01
N VAL A 46 3.94 -17.16 0.96
CA VAL A 46 3.64 -15.77 1.36
C VAL A 46 4.89 -15.10 1.91
N ARG A 47 5.65 -15.80 2.76
CA ARG A 47 6.90 -15.28 3.33
C ARG A 47 7.96 -15.01 2.25
N ALA A 48 8.12 -15.92 1.29
CA ALA A 48 9.02 -15.73 0.16
C ALA A 48 8.61 -14.51 -0.67
N ARG A 49 7.30 -14.32 -0.91
CA ARG A 49 6.79 -13.14 -1.63
C ARG A 49 7.02 -11.86 -0.84
N LEU A 50 6.82 -11.87 0.48
CA LEU A 50 7.08 -10.71 1.34
C LEU A 50 8.54 -10.30 1.30
N ASN A 51 9.47 -11.26 1.41
CA ASN A 51 10.91 -11.03 1.34
C ASN A 51 11.37 -10.52 -0.03
N TYR A 52 10.65 -10.88 -1.10
CA TYR A 52 10.87 -10.27 -2.41
C TYR A 52 10.43 -8.80 -2.43
N CYS A 53 9.24 -8.48 -1.93
CA CYS A 53 8.70 -7.12 -1.94
C CYS A 53 9.46 -6.18 -1.00
N ASN A 54 9.83 -6.65 0.19
CA ASN A 54 10.53 -5.89 1.22
C ASN A 54 11.91 -6.53 1.48
N ARG A 55 12.98 -5.79 1.15
CA ARG A 55 14.37 -6.23 1.34
C ARG A 55 15.10 -5.44 2.44
N LEU A 56 14.37 -4.64 3.23
CA LEU A 56 14.94 -3.90 4.34
C LEU A 56 15.43 -4.88 5.42
N GLN A 57 16.64 -4.65 5.92
CA GLN A 57 17.27 -5.43 7.00
C GLN A 57 17.69 -4.53 8.16
N ASP A 58 18.03 -3.27 7.86
CA ASP A 58 18.53 -2.31 8.83
C ASP A 58 17.41 -1.40 9.35
N PRO A 59 17.46 -0.98 10.63
CA PRO A 59 16.63 0.09 11.14
C PRO A 59 16.83 1.38 10.33
N PHE A 60 15.76 2.13 10.13
CA PHE A 60 15.79 3.41 9.43
C PHE A 60 14.85 4.42 10.09
N ALA A 61 15.10 5.70 9.83
CA ALA A 61 14.18 6.77 10.13
C ALA A 61 13.48 7.21 8.83
N PRO A 62 12.18 7.55 8.86
CA PRO A 62 11.51 8.17 7.72
C PRO A 62 12.22 9.46 7.29
N SER A 63 12.11 9.80 6.01
CA SER A 63 12.72 11.03 5.49
C SER A 63 12.03 12.28 6.06
N ALA A 64 12.68 13.45 5.89
CA ALA A 64 12.05 14.74 6.22
C ALA A 64 10.76 14.99 5.41
N GLY A 65 10.64 14.36 4.23
CA GLY A 65 9.46 14.43 3.36
C GLY A 65 8.37 13.41 3.69
N ALA A 66 8.62 12.46 4.60
CA ALA A 66 7.64 11.46 5.00
C ALA A 66 6.38 12.12 5.54
N VAL A 67 5.20 11.65 5.15
CA VAL A 67 3.93 12.24 5.59
C VAL A 67 3.25 11.34 6.62
N PRO A 68 2.51 11.90 7.59
CA PRO A 68 1.73 11.07 8.51
C PRO A 68 0.60 10.36 7.75
N VAL A 69 0.23 9.16 8.21
CA VAL A 69 -0.84 8.33 7.63
C VAL A 69 -2.20 9.06 7.60
N SER A 70 -2.42 10.02 8.48
CA SER A 70 -3.59 10.91 8.49
C SER A 70 -3.62 11.89 7.31
N LEU A 71 -2.47 12.28 6.77
CA LEU A 71 -2.32 13.31 5.73
C LEU A 71 -1.84 12.75 4.38
N LEU A 72 -2.17 11.49 4.08
CA LEU A 72 -1.84 10.90 2.78
C LEU A 72 -2.45 11.73 1.62
N PRO A 73 -1.69 11.99 0.54
CA PRO A 73 -2.10 12.84 -0.56
C PRO A 73 -3.21 12.18 -1.38
N ARG A 74 -4.26 12.94 -1.67
CA ARG A 74 -5.46 12.46 -2.38
C ARG A 74 -5.44 12.69 -3.89
N GLY A 75 -4.44 13.41 -4.41
CA GLY A 75 -4.36 13.83 -5.82
C GLY A 75 -4.33 12.65 -6.81
N ARG A 76 -3.84 11.48 -6.40
CA ARG A 76 -3.90 10.23 -7.18
C ARG A 76 -4.79 9.22 -6.46
N SER A 77 -6.09 9.33 -6.65
CA SER A 77 -7.10 8.63 -5.83
C SER A 77 -6.94 7.10 -5.78
N MET A 78 -6.57 6.43 -6.87
CA MET A 78 -6.31 4.97 -6.84
C MET A 78 -5.11 4.63 -5.97
N TYR A 79 -3.99 5.36 -6.11
CA TYR A 79 -2.81 5.17 -5.28
C TYR A 79 -3.11 5.45 -3.81
N TYR A 80 -3.83 6.54 -3.53
CA TYR A 80 -4.30 6.89 -2.19
C TYR A 80 -5.11 5.74 -1.58
N TYR A 81 -6.14 5.24 -2.27
CA TYR A 81 -7.01 4.21 -1.71
C TYR A 81 -6.32 2.86 -1.56
N ASP A 82 -5.42 2.51 -2.49
CA ASP A 82 -4.65 1.27 -2.40
C ASP A 82 -3.68 1.30 -1.22
N LEU A 83 -3.03 2.43 -0.96
CA LEU A 83 -2.18 2.61 0.23
C LEU A 83 -3.02 2.68 1.51
N LYS A 84 -4.08 3.50 1.52
CA LYS A 84 -4.94 3.74 2.69
C LYS A 84 -5.69 2.48 3.11
N GLU A 85 -5.98 1.57 2.19
CA GLU A 85 -6.58 0.27 2.51
C GLU A 85 -5.85 -0.44 3.66
N PHE A 86 -4.52 -0.39 3.67
CA PHE A 86 -3.70 -1.01 4.71
C PHE A 86 -3.26 0.00 5.77
N ALA A 87 -2.88 1.21 5.38
CA ALA A 87 -2.38 2.23 6.31
C ALA A 87 -3.41 2.61 7.40
N ARG A 88 -4.72 2.50 7.13
CA ARG A 88 -5.79 2.84 8.10
C ARG A 88 -5.80 2.01 9.39
N TYR A 89 -5.15 0.85 9.38
CA TYR A 89 -5.08 -0.02 10.55
C TYR A 89 -4.02 0.45 11.55
N PHE A 90 -3.08 1.27 11.12
CA PHE A 90 -1.98 1.78 11.91
C PHE A 90 -2.34 3.10 12.61
N ASP A 91 -1.48 3.52 13.53
CA ASP A 91 -1.56 4.83 14.16
C ASP A 91 -1.52 5.94 13.08
N PRO A 92 -2.48 6.90 13.10
CA PRO A 92 -2.54 7.98 12.12
C PRO A 92 -1.30 8.91 12.09
N ASP A 93 -0.51 8.95 13.16
CA ASP A 93 0.64 9.84 13.29
C ASP A 93 1.95 9.20 12.83
N LEU A 94 1.93 7.88 12.53
CA LEU A 94 3.07 7.22 11.89
C LEU A 94 3.34 7.84 10.53
N ARG A 95 4.63 8.09 10.25
CA ARG A 95 5.09 8.72 9.01
C ARG A 95 5.55 7.68 8.02
N ILE A 96 5.29 7.95 6.74
CA ILE A 96 5.61 7.05 5.65
C ILE A 96 6.12 7.82 4.43
N ASP A 97 7.18 7.29 3.82
CA ASP A 97 7.66 7.70 2.50
C ASP A 97 7.03 6.81 1.43
N PHE A 98 6.65 7.40 0.30
CA PHE A 98 6.15 6.69 -0.87
C PHE A 98 6.36 7.51 -2.13
N GLU A 99 6.46 6.81 -3.25
CA GLU A 99 6.51 7.41 -4.58
C GLU A 99 5.35 6.86 -5.41
N PHE A 100 4.41 7.72 -5.75
CA PHE A 100 3.31 7.35 -6.64
C PHE A 100 3.73 7.52 -8.08
N GLY A 101 3.36 6.54 -8.92
CA GLY A 101 3.65 6.54 -10.34
C GLY A 101 4.54 5.38 -10.72
N ASP A 102 5.20 5.54 -11.86
CA ASP A 102 6.22 4.63 -12.35
C ASP A 102 7.58 5.14 -11.84
N VAL A 103 8.26 4.30 -11.08
CA VAL A 103 9.52 4.59 -10.41
C VAL A 103 10.63 3.86 -11.16
N ILE A 104 11.50 4.64 -11.80
CA ILE A 104 12.61 4.12 -12.60
C ILE A 104 13.88 3.99 -11.76
N GLU A 105 14.04 4.87 -10.77
CA GLU A 105 15.22 4.92 -9.89
C GLU A 105 14.90 4.31 -8.53
N VAL A 106 15.91 3.78 -7.84
CA VAL A 106 15.71 3.29 -6.48
C VAL A 106 15.65 4.49 -5.53
N PRO A 107 14.60 4.62 -4.69
CA PRO A 107 14.49 5.72 -3.75
C PRO A 107 15.70 5.82 -2.81
N ALA A 108 16.10 7.05 -2.46
CA ALA A 108 17.21 7.28 -1.53
C ALA A 108 16.88 6.81 -0.10
N MET A 109 15.60 6.83 0.28
CA MET A 109 15.08 6.39 1.57
C MET A 109 14.06 5.26 1.39
N PRO A 110 13.91 4.34 2.36
CA PRO A 110 12.88 3.30 2.31
C PRO A 110 11.48 3.88 2.05
N SER A 111 10.94 3.60 0.86
CA SER A 111 9.71 4.20 0.34
C SER A 111 8.81 3.14 -0.26
N ILE A 112 7.50 3.27 -0.07
CA ILE A 112 6.53 2.44 -0.78
C ILE A 112 6.46 2.84 -2.25
N VAL A 113 6.64 1.88 -3.14
CA VAL A 113 6.65 2.09 -4.60
C VAL A 113 5.79 1.05 -5.32
N LYS A 114 5.29 1.40 -6.52
CA LYS A 114 4.51 0.47 -7.36
C LYS A 114 5.43 -0.52 -8.08
N ASP A 115 6.55 -0.01 -8.56
CA ASP A 115 7.59 -0.71 -9.30
C ASP A 115 8.96 -0.21 -8.84
N ARG A 116 10.01 -0.96 -9.20
CA ARG A 116 11.42 -0.64 -8.95
C ARG A 116 12.30 -1.46 -9.89
N PRO A 117 13.56 -1.07 -10.14
CA PRO A 117 14.54 -1.91 -10.84
C PRO A 117 14.69 -3.30 -10.21
N ILE A 118 14.77 -4.36 -11.04
CA ILE A 118 14.87 -5.74 -10.55
C ILE A 118 16.30 -6.08 -10.09
N ALA A 119 17.30 -5.53 -10.77
CA ALA A 119 18.72 -5.76 -10.49
C ALA A 119 19.33 -4.64 -9.63
N GLY A 120 20.45 -4.95 -8.98
CA GLY A 120 21.20 -4.00 -8.15
C GLY A 120 20.69 -3.89 -6.71
N ASP A 121 21.15 -2.84 -6.02
CA ASP A 121 20.66 -2.50 -4.68
C ASP A 121 19.33 -1.73 -4.79
N ASN A 122 18.23 -2.47 -4.66
CA ASN A 122 16.86 -1.94 -4.72
C ASN A 122 16.13 -2.00 -3.37
N LYS A 123 16.89 -2.09 -2.26
CA LYS A 123 16.33 -2.37 -0.93
C LYS A 123 15.33 -1.31 -0.45
N ASN A 124 15.55 -0.05 -0.83
CA ASN A 124 14.73 1.08 -0.41
C ASN A 124 13.38 1.16 -1.13
N GLY A 125 13.24 0.56 -2.31
CA GLY A 125 11.95 0.54 -3.00
C GLY A 125 11.07 -0.57 -2.44
N VAL A 126 10.27 -0.35 -1.40
CA VAL A 126 9.38 -1.38 -0.86
C VAL A 126 8.19 -1.58 -1.81
N LEU A 127 8.14 -2.72 -2.50
CA LEU A 127 7.10 -2.98 -3.49
C LEU A 127 5.73 -3.15 -2.84
N PHE A 128 4.75 -2.43 -3.36
CA PHE A 128 3.39 -2.45 -2.87
C PHE A 128 2.36 -2.58 -4.00
N LYS A 129 1.18 -3.09 -3.68
CA LYS A 129 0.11 -3.34 -4.66
C LYS A 129 -0.64 -2.04 -5.01
N LEU A 130 0.08 -1.06 -5.56
CA LEU A 130 -0.47 0.22 -5.97
C LEU A 130 -1.10 0.16 -7.37
N ASN A 131 -2.03 1.08 -7.63
CA ASN A 131 -2.79 1.17 -8.87
C ASN A 131 -3.51 -0.16 -9.21
N LYS A 132 -4.02 -0.83 -8.18
CA LYS A 132 -4.42 -2.23 -8.24
C LYS A 132 -5.57 -2.48 -9.20
N PHE A 133 -6.48 -1.50 -9.32
CA PHE A 133 -7.62 -1.55 -10.23
C PHE A 133 -7.19 -1.71 -11.70
N ARG A 134 -6.01 -1.21 -12.07
CA ARG A 134 -5.50 -1.29 -13.46
C ARG A 134 -4.68 -2.54 -13.72
N HIS A 135 -4.04 -3.11 -12.70
CA HIS A 135 -3.03 -4.16 -12.87
C HIS A 135 -3.48 -5.55 -12.37
N PHE A 136 -4.52 -5.64 -11.53
CA PHE A 136 -4.96 -6.92 -10.98
C PHE A 136 -6.41 -7.18 -11.37
N HIS A 137 -6.66 -8.32 -12.03
CA HIS A 137 -7.97 -8.71 -12.56
C HIS A 137 -9.02 -9.11 -11.50
N MET A 138 -8.75 -8.86 -10.22
CA MET A 138 -9.70 -9.06 -9.11
C MET A 138 -9.45 -8.02 -8.00
N PRO A 139 -10.13 -6.86 -8.00
CA PRO A 139 -10.19 -5.99 -6.85
C PRO A 139 -11.30 -6.47 -5.89
N ALA A 140 -11.13 -7.67 -5.33
CA ALA A 140 -11.91 -8.08 -4.17
C ALA A 140 -11.41 -7.40 -2.90
#